data_AF-A0A6C1BSX4-F1
#
_entry.id   AF-A0A6C1BSX4-F1
#
_cell.length_a   1.000
_cell.length_b   1.000
_cell.length_c   1.000
_cell.angle_alpha   90.00
_cell.angle_beta   90.00
_cell.angle_gamma   90.00
#
_symmetry.space_group_name_H-M   'P 1'
#
loop_
_entity.id
_entity.type
_entity.pdbx_description
1 polymer ?
#
loop_
_entity_poly.entity_id
_entity_poly.type
_entity_poly.pdbx_seq_one_letter_code
_entity_poly.pdbx_strand_id
1 'polypeptide(L)'
;MKRFLVLSVVSISLAQPVIDPPFADRLFPYVTYGEVWTGTPAVIKDATIPNTLVVYGSKEDPDIVALASRIAYYLGQWTDDIGFTAEDVRQSKMPELLVSDQRLKGLSYQNLIVVGVNNEIVKEVGLSFEKPTIKVVQKDGKNILIVGGANKEQIMQAGRYLADVRLNFKAGAYRTFFSFVALRGYIEKGEFDAGLRLIRSPMGLSACGKNMALAGPMVAQWGDDLKAVVRHRNNILYNELPKALEAKDKEKAVNLWKEAMLTCYQCHQGINVPQVRRFKPIESIHAKHQQIAESFGLVKVIGTEKSCIACHAGPTTIKGYK
;
A
#
# COMPACT_ATOMS: atom_id res chain seq x y z
N MET A 1 28.97 51.36 0.92
CA MET A 1 27.71 50.76 1.42
C MET A 1 27.01 50.02 0.29
N LYS A 2 26.93 48.68 0.37
CA LYS A 2 25.80 47.86 -0.11
C LYS A 2 26.12 46.40 0.25
N ARG A 3 25.62 45.97 1.41
CA ARG A 3 25.60 44.58 1.84
C ARG A 3 24.57 43.85 0.97
N PHE A 4 25.00 42.89 0.16
CA PHE A 4 24.08 41.91 -0.41
C PHE A 4 24.08 40.70 0.51
N LEU A 5 23.05 40.64 1.35
CA LEU A 5 22.68 39.47 2.12
C LEU A 5 21.96 38.53 1.14
N VAL A 6 22.67 37.55 0.60
CA VAL A 6 22.02 36.45 -0.12
C VAL A 6 21.50 35.49 0.95
N LEU A 7 20.21 35.65 1.26
CA LEU A 7 19.41 34.67 1.99
C LEU A 7 19.56 33.33 1.28
N SER A 8 20.31 32.43 1.90
CA SER A 8 20.26 31.01 1.59
C SER A 8 18.84 30.56 1.90
N VAL A 9 18.07 30.30 0.84
CA VAL A 9 16.82 29.55 0.95
C VAL A 9 17.23 28.17 1.46
N VAL A 10 17.15 27.98 2.77
CA VAL A 10 17.18 26.65 3.38
C VAL A 10 15.94 25.97 2.84
N SER A 11 16.14 25.24 1.74
CA SER A 11 15.19 24.27 1.26
C SER A 11 15.12 23.24 2.39
N ILE A 12 14.09 23.32 3.24
CA ILE A 12 13.76 22.27 4.18
C ILE A 12 13.23 21.11 3.34
N SER A 13 14.15 20.45 2.64
CA SER A 13 14.03 19.04 2.34
C SER A 13 13.87 18.39 3.71
N LEU A 14 12.62 18.08 4.10
CA LEU A 14 12.36 17.18 5.21
C LEU A 14 13.10 15.88 4.88
N ALA A 15 14.32 15.73 5.41
CA ALA A 15 15.16 14.60 5.12
C ALA A 15 14.35 13.33 5.41
N GLN A 16 14.30 12.39 4.46
CA GLN A 16 13.64 11.12 4.72
C GLN A 16 14.25 10.49 5.97
N PRO A 17 13.44 9.83 6.84
CA PRO A 17 14.00 9.18 8.01
C PRO A 17 15.03 8.13 7.56
N VAL A 18 16.03 7.92 8.41
CA VAL A 18 17.01 6.85 8.22
C VAL A 18 16.25 5.52 8.28
N ILE A 19 16.41 4.68 7.25
CA ILE A 19 15.82 3.34 7.22
C ILE A 19 16.92 2.33 7.51
N ASP A 20 16.79 1.60 8.60
CA ASP A 20 17.82 0.68 9.09
C ASP A 20 17.23 -0.71 9.46
N PRO A 21 17.64 -1.81 8.84
CA PRO A 21 18.53 -1.87 7.67
C PRO A 21 17.91 -1.20 6.43
N PRO A 22 18.69 -0.92 5.38
CA PRO A 22 18.16 -0.35 4.15
C PRO A 22 16.95 -1.12 3.62
N PHE A 23 15.89 -0.39 3.26
CA PHE A 23 14.61 -0.93 2.77
C PHE A 23 13.80 -1.76 3.79
N ALA A 24 14.16 -1.77 5.07
CA ALA A 24 13.40 -2.49 6.09
C ALA A 24 11.93 -2.06 6.14
N ASP A 25 11.65 -0.76 5.98
CA ASP A 25 10.31 -0.19 5.87
C ASP A 25 9.48 -0.77 4.70
N ARG A 26 10.11 -1.35 3.68
CA ARG A 26 9.44 -1.97 2.54
C ARG A 26 9.23 -3.47 2.74
N LEU A 27 10.20 -4.13 3.36
CA LEU A 27 10.28 -5.59 3.52
C LEU A 27 9.59 -6.09 4.79
N PHE A 28 9.31 -5.21 5.75
CA PHE A 28 8.64 -5.60 6.99
C PHE A 28 7.29 -6.29 6.72
N PRO A 29 6.96 -7.37 7.44
CA PRO A 29 5.77 -8.19 7.18
C PRO A 29 4.52 -7.57 7.80
N TYR A 30 4.08 -6.42 7.28
CA TYR A 30 2.92 -5.66 7.79
C TYR A 30 1.60 -6.45 7.75
N VAL A 31 1.41 -7.23 6.69
CA VAL A 31 0.18 -7.99 6.42
C VAL A 31 0.52 -9.43 6.11
N THR A 32 -0.46 -10.31 6.32
CA THR A 32 -0.42 -11.72 5.93
C THR A 32 -1.75 -12.09 5.29
N TYR A 33 -1.81 -13.29 4.72
CA TYR A 33 -3.07 -13.87 4.29
C TYR A 33 -3.59 -14.81 5.36
N GLY A 34 -4.87 -14.69 5.65
CA GLY A 34 -5.53 -15.47 6.67
C GLY A 34 -6.94 -15.84 6.26
N GLU A 35 -7.47 -16.80 6.99
CA GLU A 35 -8.87 -17.14 6.94
C GLU A 35 -9.67 -16.15 7.80
N VAL A 36 -10.68 -15.51 7.22
CA VAL A 36 -11.52 -14.52 7.92
C VAL A 36 -12.99 -14.83 7.77
N TRP A 37 -13.74 -14.52 8.83
CA TRP A 37 -15.19 -14.58 8.85
C TRP A 37 -15.77 -13.25 8.36
N THR A 38 -16.68 -13.27 7.37
CA THR A 38 -17.09 -12.06 6.64
C THR A 38 -18.47 -11.51 7.00
N GLY A 39 -18.95 -11.71 8.23
CA GLY A 39 -20.28 -11.23 8.60
C GLY A 39 -21.42 -12.20 8.29
N THR A 40 -21.14 -13.31 7.61
CA THR A 40 -22.09 -14.36 7.21
C THR A 40 -21.42 -15.73 7.45
N PRO A 41 -22.11 -16.89 7.40
CA PRO A 41 -21.42 -18.19 7.53
C PRO A 41 -20.37 -18.46 6.44
N ALA A 42 -20.17 -17.54 5.49
CA ALA A 42 -19.09 -17.58 4.53
C ALA A 42 -17.74 -17.21 5.17
N VAL A 43 -16.74 -18.01 4.84
CA VAL A 43 -15.36 -17.84 5.27
C VAL A 43 -14.51 -17.60 4.02
N ILE A 44 -13.66 -16.58 4.04
CA ILE A 44 -12.70 -16.28 2.97
C ILE A 44 -11.32 -16.71 3.44
N LYS A 45 -10.62 -17.54 2.64
CA LYS A 45 -9.34 -18.17 3.03
C LYS A 45 -8.09 -17.38 2.64
N ASP A 46 -8.24 -16.31 1.88
CA ASP A 46 -7.18 -15.53 1.23
C ASP A 46 -7.35 -14.00 1.47
N ALA A 47 -7.97 -13.64 2.58
CA ALA A 47 -8.10 -12.25 2.97
C ALA A 47 -6.76 -11.73 3.51
N THR A 48 -6.41 -10.53 3.10
CA THR A 48 -5.27 -9.81 3.64
C THR A 48 -5.65 -9.33 5.04
N ILE A 49 -4.90 -9.69 6.08
CA ILE A 49 -5.14 -9.29 7.47
C ILE A 49 -3.87 -8.66 8.08
N PRO A 50 -3.98 -7.88 9.17
CA PRO A 50 -2.81 -7.36 9.86
C PRO A 50 -1.94 -8.53 10.35
N ASN A 51 -0.63 -8.43 10.12
CA ASN A 51 0.35 -9.39 10.65
C ASN A 51 1.26 -8.75 11.70
N THR A 52 0.96 -7.52 12.09
CA THR A 52 1.71 -6.75 13.07
C THR A 52 0.76 -6.01 14.00
N LEU A 53 1.12 -5.93 15.27
CA LEU A 53 0.48 -5.03 16.22
C LEU A 53 1.20 -3.69 16.20
N VAL A 54 0.46 -2.60 16.37
CA VAL A 54 1.01 -1.26 16.59
C VAL A 54 1.04 -1.01 18.09
N VAL A 55 2.19 -0.58 18.60
CA VAL A 55 2.44 -0.40 20.03
C VAL A 55 2.90 1.02 20.30
N TYR A 56 2.34 1.63 21.34
CA TYR A 56 2.80 2.89 21.89
C TYR A 56 3.12 2.74 23.39
N GLY A 57 4.01 3.59 23.90
CA GLY A 57 4.30 3.63 25.33
C GLY A 57 3.17 4.30 26.10
N SER A 58 2.79 3.73 27.24
CA SER A 58 1.73 4.32 28.10
C SER A 58 2.10 5.71 28.66
N LYS A 59 3.37 6.11 28.54
CA LYS A 59 3.91 7.41 28.96
C LYS A 59 4.34 8.29 27.78
N GLU A 60 3.96 7.94 26.56
CA GLU A 60 4.28 8.76 25.39
C GLU A 60 3.50 10.08 25.37
N ASP A 61 4.07 11.05 24.65
CA ASP A 61 3.36 12.27 24.31
C ASP A 61 2.07 11.94 23.52
N PRO A 62 0.92 12.59 23.82
CA PRO A 62 -0.35 12.33 23.15
C PRO A 62 -0.29 12.41 21.62
N ASP A 63 0.55 13.29 21.04
CA ASP A 63 0.70 13.39 19.58
C ASP A 63 1.38 12.15 18.99
N ILE A 64 2.28 11.52 19.74
CA ILE A 64 2.93 10.25 19.36
C ILE A 64 1.91 9.10 19.45
N VAL A 65 1.03 9.11 20.45
CA VAL A 65 -0.08 8.14 20.55
C VAL A 65 -1.07 8.31 19.39
N ALA A 66 -1.40 9.56 19.04
CA ALA A 66 -2.22 9.85 17.87
C ALA A 66 -1.54 9.41 16.56
N LEU A 67 -0.21 9.54 16.47
CA LEU A 67 0.57 9.05 15.35
C LEU A 67 0.52 7.52 15.24
N ALA A 68 0.64 6.80 16.35
CA ALA A 68 0.47 5.35 16.40
C ALA A 68 -0.93 4.94 15.93
N SER A 69 -1.96 5.68 16.34
CA SER A 69 -3.34 5.49 15.89
C SER A 69 -3.50 5.69 14.38
N ARG A 70 -2.83 6.69 13.82
CA ARG A 70 -2.81 6.93 12.36
C ARG A 70 -2.11 5.81 11.60
N ILE A 71 -1.00 5.28 12.12
CA ILE A 71 -0.30 4.11 11.57
C ILE A 71 -1.23 2.89 11.58
N ALA A 72 -1.89 2.61 12.70
CA ALA A 72 -2.85 1.51 12.83
C ALA A 72 -4.02 1.67 11.86
N TYR A 73 -4.57 2.88 11.74
CA TYR A 73 -5.64 3.18 10.78
C TYR A 73 -5.23 2.83 9.34
N TYR A 74 -4.07 3.32 8.86
CA TYR A 74 -3.64 3.02 7.49
C TYR A 74 -3.26 1.55 7.28
N LEU A 75 -2.75 0.88 8.31
CA LEU A 75 -2.52 -0.56 8.26
C LEU A 75 -3.85 -1.32 8.10
N GLY A 76 -4.89 -0.97 8.87
CA GLY A 76 -6.23 -1.53 8.71
C GLY A 76 -6.88 -1.20 7.35
N GLN A 77 -6.56 -0.04 6.76
CA GLN A 77 -6.98 0.28 5.39
C GLN A 77 -6.21 -0.48 4.31
N TRP A 78 -5.06 -1.08 4.63
CA TRP A 78 -4.34 -1.95 3.69
C TRP A 78 -4.96 -3.35 3.65
N THR A 79 -5.54 -3.82 4.75
CA THR A 79 -6.07 -5.17 4.85
C THR A 79 -7.47 -5.28 4.26
N ASP A 80 -7.89 -6.48 3.89
CA ASP A 80 -9.26 -6.76 3.42
C ASP A 80 -10.22 -6.84 4.62
N ASP A 81 -9.73 -7.35 5.75
CA ASP A 81 -10.41 -7.42 7.05
C ASP A 81 -9.37 -7.21 8.18
N ILE A 82 -9.81 -7.09 9.44
CA ILE A 82 -8.91 -7.06 10.60
C ILE A 82 -8.57 -8.46 11.14
N GLY A 83 -9.19 -9.50 10.58
CA GLY A 83 -8.87 -10.89 10.89
C GLY A 83 -9.80 -11.55 11.90
N PHE A 84 -11.09 -11.18 11.92
CA PHE A 84 -12.05 -11.86 12.79
C PHE A 84 -12.15 -13.34 12.48
N THR A 85 -11.96 -14.18 13.49
CA THR A 85 -12.30 -15.60 13.44
C THR A 85 -13.74 -15.83 13.91
N ALA A 86 -14.30 -17.00 13.63
CA ALA A 86 -15.62 -17.38 14.16
C ALA A 86 -15.63 -17.39 15.71
N GLU A 87 -14.49 -17.68 16.33
CA GLU A 87 -14.36 -17.70 17.79
C GLU A 87 -14.34 -16.27 18.38
N ASP A 88 -13.65 -15.34 17.73
CA ASP A 88 -13.66 -13.92 18.14
C ASP A 88 -15.09 -13.36 18.17
N VAL A 89 -15.88 -13.68 17.14
CA VAL A 89 -17.30 -13.28 17.06
C VAL A 89 -18.13 -13.92 18.18
N ARG A 90 -17.97 -15.23 18.42
CA ARG A 90 -18.68 -15.92 19.52
C ARG A 90 -18.37 -15.31 20.88
N GLN A 91 -17.13 -14.90 21.09
CA GLN A 91 -16.70 -14.27 22.34
C GLN A 91 -16.98 -12.76 22.38
N SER A 92 -17.58 -12.18 21.33
CA SER A 92 -17.77 -10.73 21.18
C SER A 92 -16.47 -9.94 21.39
N LYS A 93 -15.34 -10.48 20.91
CA LYS A 93 -14.01 -9.87 21.02
C LYS A 93 -13.56 -9.38 19.65
N MET A 94 -13.02 -8.18 19.61
CA MET A 94 -12.40 -7.60 18.43
C MET A 94 -10.88 -7.82 18.47
N PRO A 95 -10.25 -8.33 17.40
CA PRO A 95 -8.79 -8.39 17.31
C PRO A 95 -8.16 -7.02 17.53
N GLU A 96 -7.17 -6.95 18.41
CA GLU A 96 -6.46 -5.71 18.72
C GLU A 96 -5.47 -5.39 17.59
N LEU A 97 -5.46 -4.14 17.10
CA LEU A 97 -4.47 -3.66 16.12
C LEU A 97 -3.52 -2.62 16.73
N LEU A 98 -4.00 -1.86 17.70
CA LEU A 98 -3.26 -0.83 18.44
C LEU A 98 -3.36 -1.13 19.93
N VAL A 99 -2.22 -1.24 20.60
CA VAL A 99 -2.15 -1.55 22.04
C VAL A 99 -1.08 -0.72 22.73
N SER A 100 -1.21 -0.55 24.04
CA SER A 100 -0.12 -0.02 24.86
C SER A 100 0.95 -1.07 25.12
N ASP A 101 2.16 -0.63 25.43
CA ASP A 101 3.26 -1.49 25.89
C ASP A 101 2.90 -2.34 27.11
N GLN A 102 2.06 -1.83 28.01
CA GLN A 102 1.54 -2.59 29.15
C GLN A 102 0.60 -3.72 28.72
N ARG A 103 -0.34 -3.44 27.81
CA ARG A 103 -1.30 -4.43 27.30
C ARG A 103 -0.60 -5.54 26.52
N LEU A 104 0.45 -5.18 25.79
CA LEU A 104 1.23 -6.10 24.96
C LEU A 104 1.79 -7.30 25.74
N LYS A 105 2.12 -7.16 27.02
CA LYS A 105 2.66 -8.25 27.87
C LYS A 105 1.75 -9.47 27.95
N GLY A 106 0.45 -9.26 27.78
CA GLY A 106 -0.56 -10.33 27.79
C GLY A 106 -0.89 -10.91 26.42
N LEU A 107 -0.19 -10.50 25.36
CA LEU A 107 -0.49 -10.88 23.98
C LEU A 107 0.65 -11.68 23.36
N SER A 108 0.29 -12.66 22.52
CA SER A 108 1.24 -13.33 21.64
C SER A 108 1.36 -12.54 20.34
N TYR A 109 2.60 -12.33 19.87
CA TYR A 109 2.87 -11.58 18.65
C TYR A 109 4.20 -11.99 18.05
N GLN A 110 4.26 -11.92 16.72
CA GLN A 110 5.46 -12.21 15.94
C GLN A 110 6.09 -10.93 15.37
N ASN A 111 5.27 -9.93 15.03
CA ASN A 111 5.73 -8.68 14.43
C ASN A 111 5.10 -7.48 15.13
N LEU A 112 5.90 -6.44 15.37
CA LEU A 112 5.47 -5.18 16.00
C LEU A 112 5.89 -3.95 15.19
N ILE A 113 5.05 -2.92 15.24
CA ILE A 113 5.43 -1.54 14.97
C ILE A 113 5.39 -0.79 16.30
N VAL A 114 6.56 -0.40 16.82
CA VAL A 114 6.68 0.38 18.06
C VAL A 114 6.85 1.84 17.71
N VAL A 115 5.98 2.70 18.23
CA VAL A 115 5.95 4.13 17.92
C VAL A 115 6.37 4.93 19.14
N GLY A 116 7.44 5.71 18.98
CA GLY A 116 8.05 6.48 20.07
C GLY A 116 9.16 5.72 20.80
N VAL A 117 9.73 6.36 21.81
CA VAL A 117 10.93 5.92 22.55
C VAL A 117 10.69 5.75 24.06
N ASN A 118 9.61 6.30 24.59
CA ASN A 118 9.17 6.19 25.98
C ASN A 118 8.29 4.95 26.21
N ASN A 119 8.79 3.79 25.80
CA ASN A 119 8.15 2.49 25.98
C ASN A 119 9.16 1.46 26.47
N GLU A 120 8.68 0.39 27.08
CA GLU A 120 9.56 -0.66 27.62
C GLU A 120 10.37 -1.38 26.54
N ILE A 121 9.80 -1.55 25.34
CA ILE A 121 10.44 -2.29 24.24
C ILE A 121 11.71 -1.59 23.78
N VAL A 122 11.67 -0.27 23.55
CA VAL A 122 12.85 0.52 23.12
C VAL A 122 13.96 0.47 24.18
N LYS A 123 13.60 0.52 25.47
CA LYS A 123 14.56 0.37 26.57
C LYS A 123 15.19 -1.02 26.58
N GLU A 124 14.39 -2.05 26.40
CA GLU A 124 14.82 -3.45 26.38
C GLU A 124 15.72 -3.81 25.19
N VAL A 125 15.61 -3.09 24.07
CA VAL A 125 16.51 -3.25 22.91
C VAL A 125 17.71 -2.30 22.96
N GLY A 126 17.79 -1.44 23.99
CA GLY A 126 18.94 -0.56 24.24
C GLY A 126 19.19 0.47 23.15
N LEU A 127 18.13 0.95 22.48
CA LEU A 127 18.28 1.87 21.36
C LEU A 127 18.21 3.34 21.78
N SER A 128 19.07 4.12 21.16
CA SER A 128 19.01 5.58 21.12
C SER A 128 19.00 6.06 19.66
N PHE A 129 18.53 7.28 19.45
CA PHE A 129 18.37 7.84 18.11
C PHE A 129 18.94 9.25 18.05
N GLU A 130 19.72 9.54 17.02
CA GLU A 130 20.24 10.89 16.74
C GLU A 130 19.45 11.59 15.64
N LYS A 131 18.70 10.82 14.84
CA LYS A 131 17.95 11.26 13.65
C LYS A 131 16.57 10.60 13.62
N PRO A 132 15.59 11.17 12.88
CA PRO A 132 14.34 10.47 12.57
C PRO A 132 14.67 9.12 11.91
N THR A 133 14.21 8.02 12.50
CA THR A 133 14.65 6.67 12.12
C THR A 133 13.49 5.68 12.12
N ILE A 134 13.48 4.82 11.11
CA ILE A 134 12.71 3.56 11.11
C ILE A 134 13.71 2.42 11.19
N LYS A 135 13.76 1.76 12.35
CA LYS A 135 14.71 0.69 12.63
C LYS A 135 14.00 -0.65 12.80
N VAL A 136 14.39 -1.67 12.06
CA VAL A 136 13.93 -3.05 12.31
C VAL A 136 14.99 -3.79 13.12
N VAL A 137 14.58 -4.36 14.24
CA VAL A 137 15.38 -5.25 15.08
C VAL A 137 14.70 -6.60 15.21
N GLN A 138 15.49 -7.65 15.31
CA GLN A 138 15.01 -8.98 15.66
C GLN A 138 15.43 -9.30 17.09
N LYS A 139 14.46 -9.71 17.92
CA LYS A 139 14.70 -10.08 19.31
C LYS A 139 13.78 -11.23 19.69
N ASP A 140 14.34 -12.29 20.28
CA ASP A 140 13.60 -13.47 20.75
C ASP A 140 12.67 -14.07 19.68
N GLY A 141 13.16 -14.13 18.44
CA GLY A 141 12.41 -14.62 17.29
C GLY A 141 11.37 -13.64 16.74
N LYS A 142 11.16 -12.47 17.34
CA LYS A 142 10.17 -11.47 16.94
C LYS A 142 10.78 -10.38 16.06
N ASN A 143 10.02 -9.86 15.10
CA ASN A 143 10.42 -8.73 14.27
C ASN A 143 9.82 -7.44 14.82
N ILE A 144 10.65 -6.43 15.11
CA ILE A 144 10.21 -5.18 15.75
C ILE A 144 10.65 -4.02 14.87
N LEU A 145 9.70 -3.33 14.24
CA LEU A 145 9.92 -2.07 13.52
C LEU A 145 9.68 -0.91 14.47
N ILE A 146 10.73 -0.14 14.77
CA ILE A 146 10.72 0.97 15.70
C ILE A 146 10.71 2.28 14.91
N VAL A 147 9.75 3.14 15.22
CA VAL A 147 9.61 4.50 14.72
C VAL A 147 10.15 5.45 15.79
N GLY A 148 11.42 5.84 15.65
CA GLY A 148 12.18 6.56 16.66
C GLY A 148 12.77 7.89 16.19
N GLY A 149 13.30 8.64 17.14
CA GLY A 149 13.96 9.93 16.95
C GLY A 149 14.50 10.46 18.27
N ALA A 150 15.41 11.43 18.21
CA ALA A 150 16.03 12.03 19.40
C ALA A 150 15.03 12.84 20.25
N ASN A 151 13.96 13.32 19.62
CA ASN A 151 12.92 14.14 20.23
C ASN A 151 11.57 13.91 19.53
N LYS A 152 10.52 14.54 20.08
CA LYS A 152 9.15 14.46 19.57
C LYS A 152 9.07 14.80 18.08
N GLU A 153 9.69 15.88 17.64
CA GLU A 153 9.65 16.33 16.24
C GLU A 153 10.21 15.27 15.29
N GLN A 154 11.33 14.65 15.65
CA GLN A 154 11.94 13.60 14.86
C GLN A 154 11.09 12.31 14.83
N ILE A 155 10.48 11.93 15.97
CA ILE A 155 9.54 10.80 16.03
C ILE A 155 8.33 11.06 15.13
N MET A 156 7.76 12.27 15.21
CA MET A 156 6.64 12.69 14.36
C MET A 156 7.01 12.66 12.87
N GLN A 157 8.22 13.07 12.50
CA GLN A 157 8.70 13.00 11.13
C GLN A 157 8.83 11.55 10.64
N ALA A 158 9.44 10.66 11.42
CA ALA A 158 9.58 9.24 11.07
C ALA A 158 8.22 8.54 10.96
N GLY A 159 7.31 8.77 11.91
CA GLY A 159 6.01 8.13 11.91
C GLY A 159 5.06 8.68 10.85
N ARG A 160 5.11 9.98 10.53
CA ARG A 160 4.36 10.54 9.39
C ARG A 160 4.82 9.93 8.08
N TYR A 161 6.13 9.76 7.90
CA TYR A 161 6.64 9.02 6.73
C TYR A 161 6.11 7.58 6.70
N LEU A 162 6.16 6.84 7.81
CA LEU A 162 5.66 5.46 7.83
C LEU A 162 4.16 5.39 7.50
N ALA A 163 3.35 6.23 8.16
CA ALA A 163 1.91 6.30 7.97
C ALA A 163 1.56 6.75 6.54
N ASP A 164 2.02 7.93 6.14
CA ASP A 164 1.50 8.65 4.98
C ASP A 164 2.20 8.26 3.68
N VAL A 165 3.49 7.91 3.75
CA VAL A 165 4.29 7.59 2.57
C VAL A 165 4.41 6.08 2.36
N ARG A 166 4.41 5.27 3.42
CA ARG A 166 4.57 3.82 3.30
C ARG A 166 3.26 3.05 3.40
N LEU A 167 2.56 3.11 4.52
CA LEU A 167 1.34 2.32 4.74
C LEU A 167 0.19 2.79 3.87
N ASN A 168 -0.10 4.10 3.88
CA ASN A 168 -1.16 4.69 3.06
C ASN A 168 -0.91 4.44 1.56
N PHE A 169 0.33 4.60 1.10
CA PHE A 169 0.68 4.28 -0.29
C PHE A 169 0.39 2.81 -0.62
N LYS A 170 0.83 1.86 0.23
CA LYS A 170 0.64 0.43 -0.02
C LYS A 170 -0.84 0.04 0.01
N ALA A 171 -1.63 0.63 0.91
CA ALA A 171 -3.08 0.47 0.96
C ALA A 171 -3.74 0.88 -0.37
N GLY A 172 -3.37 2.04 -0.93
CA GLY A 172 -3.93 2.49 -2.20
C GLY A 172 -3.41 1.73 -3.43
N ALA A 173 -2.13 1.37 -3.45
CA ALA A 173 -1.47 0.86 -4.65
C ALA A 173 -1.83 -0.59 -4.94
N TYR A 174 -1.86 -1.45 -3.92
CA TYR A 174 -2.25 -2.85 -4.12
C TYR A 174 -3.75 -2.99 -4.35
N ARG A 175 -4.59 -2.20 -3.66
CA ARG A 175 -6.02 -2.15 -3.96
C ARG A 175 -6.28 -1.75 -5.40
N THR A 176 -5.53 -0.77 -5.93
CA THR A 176 -5.64 -0.42 -7.35
C THR A 176 -5.15 -1.55 -8.25
N PHE A 177 -4.01 -2.18 -7.93
CA PHE A 177 -3.46 -3.30 -8.69
C PHE A 177 -4.46 -4.46 -8.83
N PHE A 178 -5.11 -4.86 -7.72
CA PHE A 178 -6.14 -5.89 -7.72
C PHE A 178 -7.45 -5.43 -8.39
N SER A 179 -7.87 -4.19 -8.16
CA SER A 179 -9.08 -3.63 -8.80
C SER A 179 -8.91 -3.52 -10.32
N PHE A 180 -7.69 -3.29 -10.80
CA PHE A 180 -7.43 -3.16 -12.23
C PHE A 180 -7.64 -4.50 -12.96
N VAL A 181 -7.18 -5.61 -12.38
CA VAL A 181 -7.45 -6.95 -12.94
C VAL A 181 -8.90 -7.37 -12.75
N ALA A 182 -9.53 -7.05 -11.62
CA ALA A 182 -10.97 -7.32 -11.42
C ALA A 182 -11.84 -6.56 -12.45
N LEU A 183 -11.50 -5.30 -12.77
CA LEU A 183 -12.20 -4.53 -13.81
C LEU A 183 -12.16 -5.25 -15.16
N ARG A 184 -11.01 -5.81 -15.53
CA ARG A 184 -10.88 -6.59 -16.76
C ARG A 184 -11.84 -7.78 -16.77
N GLY A 185 -11.93 -8.49 -15.65
CA GLY A 185 -12.83 -9.61 -15.43
C GLY A 185 -14.30 -9.22 -15.61
N TYR A 186 -14.73 -8.14 -14.94
CA TYR A 186 -16.09 -7.62 -15.06
C TYR A 186 -16.44 -7.24 -16.50
N ILE A 187 -15.54 -6.56 -17.22
CA ILE A 187 -15.74 -6.24 -18.64
C ILE A 187 -15.90 -7.50 -19.49
N GLU A 188 -15.07 -8.53 -19.26
CA GLU A 188 -15.17 -9.79 -19.99
C GLU A 188 -16.47 -10.55 -19.76
N LYS A 189 -16.96 -10.54 -18.51
CA LYS A 189 -18.22 -11.18 -18.13
C LYS A 189 -19.47 -10.36 -18.46
N GLY A 190 -19.32 -9.13 -18.97
CA GLY A 190 -20.44 -8.23 -19.25
C GLY A 190 -21.06 -7.61 -17.99
N GLU A 191 -20.36 -7.67 -16.86
CA GLU A 191 -20.78 -7.11 -15.57
C GLU A 191 -20.45 -5.61 -15.49
N PHE A 192 -21.00 -4.83 -16.44
CA PHE A 192 -20.65 -3.42 -16.62
C PHE A 192 -20.94 -2.55 -15.39
N ASP A 193 -22.04 -2.82 -14.68
CA ASP A 193 -22.42 -2.10 -13.46
C ASP A 193 -21.41 -2.32 -12.32
N ALA A 194 -20.91 -3.56 -12.17
CA ALA A 194 -19.87 -3.88 -11.21
C ALA A 194 -18.56 -3.16 -11.57
N GLY A 195 -18.19 -3.15 -12.85
CA GLY A 195 -17.06 -2.37 -13.37
C GLY A 195 -17.17 -0.87 -13.09
N LEU A 196 -18.35 -0.27 -13.33
CA LEU A 196 -18.65 1.14 -13.03
C LEU A 196 -18.52 1.45 -11.54
N ARG A 197 -19.09 0.60 -10.67
CA ARG A 197 -18.94 0.73 -9.21
C ARG A 197 -17.47 0.66 -8.79
N LEU A 198 -16.69 -0.25 -9.39
CA LEU A 198 -15.27 -0.39 -9.09
C LEU A 198 -14.45 0.83 -9.53
N ILE A 199 -14.76 1.45 -10.68
CA ILE A 199 -14.10 2.69 -11.11
C ILE A 199 -14.42 3.84 -10.16
N ARG A 200 -15.71 4.02 -9.83
CA ARG A 200 -16.19 5.13 -8.99
C ARG A 200 -15.86 4.97 -7.51
N SER A 201 -15.59 3.74 -7.07
CA SER A 201 -15.30 3.47 -5.67
C SER A 201 -14.01 4.17 -5.22
N PRO A 202 -14.03 4.89 -4.08
CA PRO A 202 -12.82 5.45 -3.46
C PRO A 202 -11.86 4.36 -2.97
N MET A 203 -12.29 3.10 -2.99
CA MET A 203 -11.49 1.91 -2.66
C MET A 203 -11.15 1.04 -3.88
N GLY A 204 -11.68 1.36 -5.05
CA GLY A 204 -11.36 0.69 -6.31
C GLY A 204 -10.26 1.42 -7.07
N LEU A 205 -10.50 1.78 -8.33
CA LEU A 205 -9.48 2.39 -9.19
C LEU A 205 -9.13 3.84 -8.82
N SER A 206 -10.02 4.54 -8.11
CA SER A 206 -9.77 5.89 -7.57
C SER A 206 -8.63 5.92 -6.54
N ALA A 207 -8.25 4.76 -5.97
CA ALA A 207 -7.11 4.65 -5.06
C ALA A 207 -5.77 5.03 -5.73
N CYS A 208 -5.65 4.89 -7.06
CA CYS A 208 -4.52 5.44 -7.81
C CYS A 208 -4.51 6.97 -7.81
N GLY A 209 -5.68 7.60 -7.90
CA GLY A 209 -5.83 9.06 -7.78
C GLY A 209 -5.36 9.57 -6.42
N LYS A 210 -5.72 8.89 -5.33
CA LYS A 210 -5.26 9.22 -3.97
C LYS A 210 -3.73 9.16 -3.85
N ASN A 211 -3.11 8.08 -4.32
CA ASN A 211 -1.66 7.93 -4.31
C ASN A 211 -0.93 8.99 -5.14
N MET A 212 -1.49 9.36 -6.29
CA MET A 212 -0.93 10.39 -7.17
C MET A 212 -1.10 11.80 -6.58
N ALA A 213 -2.22 12.10 -5.91
CA ALA A 213 -2.43 13.37 -5.22
C ALA A 213 -1.42 13.57 -4.08
N LEU A 214 -1.12 12.51 -3.33
CA LEU A 214 -0.10 12.54 -2.28
C LEU A 214 1.32 12.67 -2.83
N ALA A 215 1.57 12.19 -4.05
CA ALA A 215 2.81 12.43 -4.78
C ALA A 215 2.84 13.82 -5.47
N GLY A 216 1.82 14.67 -5.28
CA GLY A 216 1.66 15.96 -5.96
C GLY A 216 2.92 16.84 -6.03
N PRO A 217 3.66 17.02 -4.93
CA PRO A 217 4.93 17.78 -4.96
C PRO A 217 5.99 17.16 -5.89
N MET A 218 6.09 15.83 -5.94
CA MET A 218 7.00 15.13 -6.85
C MET A 218 6.50 15.22 -8.30
N VAL A 219 5.19 15.08 -8.50
CA VAL A 219 4.53 15.19 -9.82
C VAL A 219 4.69 16.58 -10.42
N ALA A 220 4.69 17.63 -9.60
CA ALA A 220 4.92 19.01 -10.05
C ALA A 220 6.29 19.15 -10.75
N GLN A 221 7.29 18.40 -10.30
CA GLN A 221 8.65 18.41 -10.83
C GLN A 221 8.85 17.49 -12.04
N TRP A 222 7.84 16.70 -12.45
CA TRP A 222 7.96 15.82 -13.60
C TRP A 222 7.97 16.59 -14.93
N GLY A 223 8.66 16.03 -15.92
CA GLY A 223 8.61 16.50 -17.31
C GLY A 223 7.21 16.41 -17.91
N ASP A 224 6.98 17.16 -18.98
CA ASP A 224 5.68 17.23 -19.65
C ASP A 224 5.28 15.90 -20.31
N ASP A 225 6.26 15.10 -20.71
CA ASP A 225 6.10 13.73 -21.21
C ASP A 225 5.43 12.81 -20.17
N LEU A 226 5.92 12.81 -18.94
CA LEU A 226 5.37 12.05 -17.82
C LEU A 226 4.00 12.57 -17.41
N LYS A 227 3.83 13.89 -17.36
CA LYS A 227 2.54 14.51 -17.07
C LYS A 227 1.50 14.16 -18.16
N ALA A 228 1.90 14.08 -19.43
CA ALA A 228 1.02 13.68 -20.52
C ALA A 228 0.54 12.22 -20.36
N VAL A 229 1.44 11.28 -20.04
CA VAL A 229 1.08 9.88 -19.77
C VAL A 229 0.05 9.78 -18.62
N VAL A 230 0.25 10.52 -17.53
CA VAL A 230 -0.70 10.52 -16.40
C VAL A 230 -2.04 11.15 -16.75
N ARG A 231 -2.04 12.27 -17.48
CA ARG A 231 -3.29 12.91 -17.96
C ARG A 231 -4.07 11.96 -18.86
N HIS A 232 -3.38 11.30 -19.78
CA HIS A 232 -3.97 10.32 -20.69
C HIS A 232 -4.62 9.16 -19.93
N ARG A 233 -3.87 8.52 -19.02
CA ARG A 233 -4.41 7.47 -18.14
C ARG A 233 -5.65 7.92 -17.39
N ASN A 234 -5.62 9.12 -16.81
CA ASN A 234 -6.73 9.63 -16.02
C ASN A 234 -7.95 9.92 -16.88
N ASN A 235 -7.77 10.44 -18.10
CA ASN A 235 -8.87 10.61 -19.03
C ASN A 235 -9.51 9.26 -19.38
N ILE A 236 -8.71 8.25 -19.67
CA ILE A 236 -9.23 6.91 -19.93
C ILE A 236 -10.02 6.39 -18.73
N LEU A 237 -9.42 6.36 -17.54
CA LEU A 237 -10.02 5.71 -16.37
C LEU A 237 -11.24 6.44 -15.80
N TYR A 238 -11.26 7.77 -15.85
CA TYR A 238 -12.31 8.56 -15.17
C TYR A 238 -13.32 9.19 -16.12
N ASN A 239 -13.09 9.15 -17.44
CA ASN A 239 -13.99 9.74 -18.44
C ASN A 239 -14.38 8.74 -19.54
N GLU A 240 -13.42 8.21 -20.30
CA GLU A 240 -13.74 7.41 -21.49
C GLU A 240 -14.23 6.00 -21.16
N LEU A 241 -13.56 5.31 -20.24
CA LEU A 241 -13.91 3.95 -19.84
C LEU A 241 -15.27 3.87 -19.13
N PRO A 242 -15.62 4.76 -18.18
CA PRO A 242 -16.97 4.83 -17.63
C PRO A 242 -18.05 4.96 -18.70
N LYS A 243 -17.86 5.83 -19.71
CA LYS A 243 -18.80 6.01 -20.81
C LYS A 243 -18.96 4.73 -21.65
N ALA A 244 -17.86 4.02 -21.90
CA ALA A 244 -17.92 2.74 -22.61
C ALA A 244 -18.69 1.66 -21.82
N LEU A 245 -18.51 1.60 -20.49
CA LEU A 245 -19.27 0.69 -19.63
C LEU A 245 -20.75 1.05 -19.56
N GLU A 246 -21.10 2.34 -19.46
CA GLU A 246 -22.49 2.82 -19.46
C GLU A 246 -23.19 2.49 -20.79
N ALA A 247 -22.47 2.63 -21.90
CA ALA A 247 -22.93 2.21 -23.23
C ALA A 247 -22.93 0.69 -23.44
N LYS A 248 -22.43 -0.10 -22.45
CA LYS A 248 -22.25 -1.56 -22.54
C LYS A 248 -21.41 -2.00 -23.74
N ASP A 249 -20.51 -1.13 -24.20
CA ASP A 249 -19.60 -1.36 -25.32
C ASP A 249 -18.37 -2.13 -24.81
N LYS A 250 -18.48 -3.46 -24.84
CA LYS A 250 -17.43 -4.37 -24.36
C LYS A 250 -16.12 -4.13 -25.09
N GLU A 251 -16.13 -4.10 -26.43
CA GLU A 251 -14.91 -4.01 -27.23
C GLU A 251 -14.14 -2.72 -26.94
N LYS A 252 -14.84 -1.58 -26.94
CA LYS A 252 -14.26 -0.30 -26.58
C LYS A 252 -13.73 -0.29 -25.15
N ALA A 253 -14.48 -0.84 -24.20
CA ALA A 253 -14.05 -0.92 -22.81
C ALA A 253 -12.78 -1.78 -22.64
N VAL A 254 -12.66 -2.89 -23.37
CA VAL A 254 -11.43 -3.71 -23.38
C VAL A 254 -10.25 -2.93 -23.93
N ASN A 255 -10.43 -2.21 -25.04
CA ASN A 255 -9.35 -1.46 -25.67
C ASN A 255 -8.86 -0.32 -24.78
N LEU A 256 -9.79 0.47 -24.22
CA LEU A 256 -9.49 1.51 -23.24
C LEU A 256 -8.79 0.95 -21.99
N TRP A 257 -9.22 -0.21 -21.48
CA TRP A 257 -8.55 -0.86 -20.36
C TRP A 257 -7.09 -1.23 -20.69
N LYS A 258 -6.83 -1.81 -21.87
CA LYS A 258 -5.48 -2.18 -22.31
C LYS A 258 -4.59 -0.94 -22.46
N GLU A 259 -5.16 0.13 -23.00
CA GLU A 259 -4.47 1.40 -23.17
C GLU A 259 -4.10 2.02 -21.82
N ALA A 260 -5.02 2.02 -20.86
CA ALA A 260 -4.71 2.44 -19.49
C ALA A 260 -3.62 1.56 -18.85
N MET A 261 -3.63 0.25 -19.07
CA MET A 261 -2.55 -0.64 -18.57
C MET A 261 -1.19 -0.25 -19.16
N LEU A 262 -1.13 0.06 -20.46
CA LEU A 262 0.11 0.46 -21.12
C LEU A 262 0.71 1.70 -20.45
N THR A 263 -0.11 2.69 -20.08
CA THR A 263 0.36 3.88 -19.35
C THR A 263 0.96 3.55 -17.98
N CYS A 264 0.47 2.50 -17.31
CA CYS A 264 1.06 2.01 -16.07
C CYS A 264 2.48 1.47 -16.33
N TYR A 265 2.68 0.73 -17.43
CA TYR A 265 4.01 0.25 -17.82
C TYR A 265 4.96 1.37 -18.26
N GLN A 266 4.46 2.40 -18.95
CA GLN A 266 5.26 3.57 -19.30
C GLN A 266 5.90 4.18 -18.04
N CYS A 267 5.11 4.46 -17.00
CA CYS A 267 5.64 5.02 -15.75
C CYS A 267 6.47 4.01 -14.92
N HIS A 268 6.05 2.74 -14.86
CA HIS A 268 6.66 1.76 -13.94
C HIS A 268 7.83 0.98 -14.53
N GLN A 269 7.92 0.87 -15.86
CA GLN A 269 8.97 0.16 -16.59
C GLN A 269 9.85 1.10 -17.43
N GLY A 270 9.48 2.39 -17.55
CA GLY A 270 10.27 3.37 -18.30
C GLY A 270 10.14 3.21 -19.82
N ILE A 271 8.95 2.84 -20.30
CA ILE A 271 8.70 2.69 -21.75
C ILE A 271 8.44 4.07 -22.33
N ASN A 272 9.38 4.59 -23.13
CA ASN A 272 9.31 5.88 -23.82
C ASN A 272 9.18 7.13 -22.90
N VAL A 273 9.28 6.96 -21.60
CA VAL A 273 9.36 8.04 -20.58
C VAL A 273 10.31 7.60 -19.46
N PRO A 274 10.89 8.52 -18.67
CA PRO A 274 11.71 8.15 -17.52
C PRO A 274 10.95 7.26 -16.53
N GLN A 275 11.60 6.19 -16.07
CA GLN A 275 11.03 5.33 -15.04
C GLN A 275 10.91 6.12 -13.72
N VAL A 276 9.69 6.48 -13.34
CA VAL A 276 9.45 7.21 -12.07
C VAL A 276 9.44 6.29 -10.87
N ARG A 277 9.07 5.02 -11.07
CA ARG A 277 8.95 4.08 -9.98
C ARG A 277 8.96 2.63 -10.43
N ARG A 278 9.92 1.86 -9.93
CA ARG A 278 9.87 0.40 -10.05
C ARG A 278 8.68 -0.16 -9.23
N PHE A 279 7.75 -0.82 -9.91
CA PHE A 279 6.71 -1.64 -9.27
C PHE A 279 7.01 -3.11 -9.53
N LYS A 280 7.50 -3.80 -8.50
CA LYS A 280 7.73 -5.25 -8.49
C LYS A 280 6.96 -5.80 -7.30
N PRO A 281 5.70 -6.29 -7.48
CA PRO A 281 4.95 -6.88 -6.37
C PRO A 281 5.72 -8.08 -5.85
N ILE A 282 5.72 -8.31 -4.53
CA ILE A 282 6.29 -9.54 -3.97
C ILE A 282 5.47 -10.75 -4.44
N GLU A 283 6.07 -11.94 -4.40
CA GLU A 283 5.50 -13.16 -4.96
C GLU A 283 4.07 -13.44 -4.47
N SER A 284 3.83 -13.36 -3.17
CA SER A 284 2.50 -13.59 -2.59
C SER A 284 1.43 -12.59 -3.04
N ILE A 285 1.81 -11.35 -3.32
CA ILE A 285 0.90 -10.32 -3.87
C ILE A 285 0.62 -10.60 -5.35
N HIS A 286 1.64 -11.04 -6.10
CA HIS A 286 1.43 -11.43 -7.48
C HIS A 286 0.56 -12.69 -7.59
N ALA A 287 0.76 -13.68 -6.72
CA ALA A 287 -0.05 -14.89 -6.65
C ALA A 287 -1.54 -14.56 -6.46
N LYS A 288 -1.87 -13.62 -5.56
CA LYS A 288 -3.25 -13.13 -5.39
C LYS A 288 -3.80 -12.44 -6.64
N HIS A 289 -3.02 -11.56 -7.26
CA HIS A 289 -3.43 -10.94 -8.54
C HIS A 289 -3.75 -12.00 -9.59
N GLN A 290 -2.96 -13.07 -9.66
CA GLN A 290 -3.20 -14.18 -10.56
C GLN A 290 -4.44 -14.99 -10.19
N GLN A 291 -4.70 -15.25 -8.91
CA GLN A 291 -5.93 -15.91 -8.44
C GLN A 291 -7.19 -15.11 -8.85
N ILE A 292 -7.13 -13.77 -8.76
CA ILE A 292 -8.22 -12.91 -9.25
C ILE A 292 -8.38 -13.05 -10.77
N ALA A 293 -7.28 -13.08 -11.53
CA ALA A 293 -7.36 -13.29 -12.98
C ALA A 293 -7.93 -14.68 -13.33
N GLU A 294 -7.54 -15.72 -12.58
CA GLU A 294 -8.01 -17.10 -12.73
C GLU A 294 -9.51 -17.22 -12.47
N SER A 295 -10.05 -16.54 -11.44
CA SER A 295 -11.49 -16.59 -11.12
C SER A 295 -12.38 -16.04 -12.24
N PHE A 296 -11.85 -15.13 -13.08
CA PHE A 296 -12.52 -14.63 -14.28
C PHE A 296 -12.21 -15.42 -15.56
N GLY A 297 -11.32 -16.40 -15.51
CA GLY A 297 -10.88 -17.19 -16.67
C GLY A 297 -9.89 -16.44 -17.59
N LEU A 298 -9.14 -15.47 -17.04
CA LEU A 298 -8.19 -14.62 -17.80
C LEU A 298 -6.77 -15.20 -17.90
N VAL A 299 -6.52 -16.36 -17.29
CA VAL A 299 -5.22 -17.04 -17.28
C VAL A 299 -5.29 -18.29 -18.15
N LYS A 300 -4.25 -18.53 -18.95
CA LYS A 300 -4.04 -19.84 -19.60
C LYS A 300 -2.78 -20.48 -19.05
N VAL A 301 -2.83 -21.80 -18.94
CA VAL A 301 -1.67 -22.64 -18.63
C VAL A 301 -1.05 -23.08 -19.95
N ILE A 302 0.22 -22.75 -20.17
CA ILE A 302 1.01 -23.21 -21.32
C ILE A 302 2.22 -23.95 -20.74
N GLY A 303 2.18 -25.29 -20.78
CA GLY A 303 3.18 -26.11 -20.08
C GLY A 303 3.07 -25.96 -18.55
N THR A 304 4.18 -25.63 -17.88
CA THR A 304 4.19 -25.29 -16.44
C THR A 304 3.99 -23.78 -16.19
N GLU A 305 3.89 -22.97 -17.24
CA GLU A 305 3.79 -21.52 -17.12
C GLU A 305 2.31 -21.08 -17.09
N LYS A 306 1.95 -20.29 -16.08
CA LYS A 306 0.66 -19.59 -16.03
C LYS A 306 0.83 -18.19 -16.63
N SER A 307 0.14 -17.93 -17.74
CA SER A 307 0.23 -16.67 -18.47
C SER A 307 -1.07 -15.89 -18.38
N CYS A 308 -0.99 -14.67 -17.84
CA CYS A 308 -2.10 -13.72 -17.85
C CYS A 308 -2.18 -13.03 -19.22
N ILE A 309 -2.61 -13.79 -20.24
CA ILE A 309 -2.60 -13.36 -21.66
C ILE A 309 -3.41 -12.07 -21.86
N ALA A 310 -4.49 -11.90 -21.09
CA ALA A 310 -5.36 -10.74 -21.20
C ALA A 310 -4.87 -9.52 -20.37
N CYS A 311 -3.88 -9.70 -19.48
CA CYS A 311 -3.42 -8.64 -18.57
C CYS A 311 -2.11 -7.98 -19.00
N HIS A 312 -1.24 -8.71 -19.71
CA HIS A 312 0.04 -8.22 -20.23
C HIS A 312 -0.06 -7.87 -21.73
N ALA A 313 -0.96 -6.95 -22.08
CA ALA A 313 -1.04 -6.45 -23.45
C ALA A 313 0.09 -5.44 -23.73
N GLY A 314 0.74 -5.55 -24.90
CA GLY A 314 1.78 -4.62 -25.36
C GLY A 314 3.23 -5.07 -25.12
N PRO A 315 4.22 -4.17 -25.30
CA PRO A 315 5.65 -4.46 -25.25
C PRO A 315 6.17 -4.58 -23.80
N THR A 316 5.52 -5.40 -22.97
CA THR A 316 5.99 -5.64 -21.61
C THR A 316 6.98 -6.80 -21.58
N THR A 317 8.10 -6.60 -20.88
CA THR A 317 9.16 -7.60 -20.70
C THR A 317 8.87 -8.57 -19.55
N ILE A 318 7.80 -8.33 -18.78
CA ILE A 318 7.45 -9.12 -17.60
C ILE A 318 6.42 -10.19 -18.00
N LYS A 319 6.91 -11.42 -18.15
CA LYS A 319 6.07 -12.63 -18.05
C LYS A 319 5.84 -12.89 -16.56
N GLY A 320 4.67 -13.43 -16.19
CA GLY A 320 4.26 -13.63 -14.79
C GLY A 320 5.31 -14.35 -13.92
N TYR A 321 5.12 -14.34 -12.60
CA TYR A 321 5.97 -15.13 -11.70
C TYR A 321 5.82 -16.63 -12.03
N LYS A 322 6.95 -17.34 -12.02
CA LYS A 322 7.05 -18.79 -12.29
C LYS A 322 6.35 -19.59 -11.21
#